data_AF-A0A6P2BKY4-F1
#
_entry.id   AF-A0A6P2BKY4-F1
#
_cell.length_a   1.000
_cell.length_b   1.000
_cell.length_c   1.000
_cell.angle_alpha   90.00
_cell.angle_beta   90.00
_cell.angle_gamma   90.00
#
_symmetry.space_group_name_H-M   'P 1'
#
loop_
_entity.id
_entity.type
_entity.pdbx_description
1 polymer ?
#
loop_
_entity_poly.entity_id
_entity_poly.type
_entity_poly.pdbx_seq_one_letter_code
_entity_poly.pdbx_strand_id
1 'polypeptide(L)'
;MDVTSRRQTDVAFDEVPSPSAILRGCVLPSGRCYRLPGAATMILKATELGTRRRVMELAARADLLLQPPVHGFGMLQANQFNQVVDADYVYAREHIAAWLEKRKRR
;
A
#
# COMPACT_ATOMS: atom_id res chain seq x y z
N MET A 1 16.32 6.30 12.37
CA MET A 1 15.65 7.24 11.46
C MET A 1 14.22 6.75 11.30
N ASP A 2 13.29 7.56 11.77
CA ASP A 2 11.86 7.28 11.77
C ASP A 2 11.31 7.55 10.36
N VAL A 3 10.71 6.54 9.72
CA VAL A 3 10.03 6.68 8.42
C VAL A 3 8.60 6.18 8.55
N THR A 4 7.90 6.66 9.57
CA THR A 4 6.43 6.73 9.54
C THR A 4 6.00 7.88 8.64
N SER A 5 6.28 7.77 7.33
CA SER A 5 5.64 8.66 6.35
C SER A 5 4.21 8.18 6.12
N ARG A 6 3.34 8.49 7.09
CA ARG A 6 1.92 8.67 6.81
C ARG A 6 1.82 9.92 5.94
N ARG A 7 2.17 9.80 4.65
CA ARG A 7 1.77 10.77 3.64
C ARG A 7 0.25 10.63 3.53
N GLN A 8 -0.47 11.29 4.43
CA GLN A 8 -1.71 11.93 4.04
C GLN A 8 -1.30 12.87 2.91
N THR A 9 -1.38 12.35 1.69
CA THR A 9 -1.48 13.20 0.53
C THR A 9 -2.81 13.90 0.74
N ASP A 10 -2.78 15.08 1.34
CA ASP A 10 -3.84 16.04 1.23
C ASP A 10 -3.85 16.41 -0.26
N VAL A 11 -4.55 15.58 -1.04
CA VAL A 11 -4.77 15.84 -2.44
C VAL A 11 -5.70 17.02 -2.42
N ALA A 12 -5.15 18.23 -2.64
CA ALA A 12 -5.97 19.39 -2.91
C ALA A 12 -6.94 19.00 -4.04
N PHE A 13 -8.20 18.81 -3.67
CA PHE A 13 -9.26 18.26 -4.54
C PHE A 13 -9.78 19.29 -5.56
N ASP A 14 -9.08 20.40 -5.78
CA ASP A 14 -9.59 21.48 -6.61
C ASP A 14 -9.75 21.08 -8.08
N GLU A 15 -8.96 20.13 -8.58
CA GLU A 15 -9.10 19.63 -9.96
C GLU A 15 -8.73 18.14 -10.07
N VAL A 16 -9.53 17.25 -9.47
CA VAL A 16 -9.38 15.82 -9.77
C VAL A 16 -9.94 15.57 -11.17
N PRO A 17 -9.12 15.16 -12.15
CA PRO A 17 -9.61 14.91 -13.50
C PRO A 17 -10.64 13.79 -13.48
N SER A 18 -11.74 13.99 -14.21
CA SER A 18 -12.79 12.97 -14.27
C SER A 18 -12.21 11.66 -14.85
N PRO A 19 -12.72 10.48 -14.43
CA PRO A 19 -12.24 9.20 -14.93
C PRO A 19 -12.26 9.09 -16.47
N SER A 20 -13.24 9.72 -17.10
CA SER A 20 -13.33 9.81 -18.56
C SER A 20 -12.28 10.74 -19.18
N ALA A 21 -11.88 11.83 -18.50
CA ALA A 21 -10.78 12.69 -18.93
C ALA A 21 -9.43 11.97 -18.88
N ILE A 22 -9.23 11.13 -17.86
CA ILE A 22 -8.06 10.25 -17.75
C ILE A 22 -8.04 9.24 -18.90
N LEU A 23 -9.15 8.54 -19.14
CA LEU A 23 -9.25 7.53 -20.21
C LEU A 23 -9.02 8.13 -21.60
N ARG A 24 -9.58 9.32 -21.88
CA ARG A 24 -9.34 10.04 -23.14
C ARG A 24 -7.86 10.42 -23.31
N GLY A 25 -7.18 10.79 -22.23
CA GLY A 25 -5.75 11.07 -22.22
C GLY A 25 -4.87 9.87 -22.59
N CYS A 26 -5.34 8.64 -22.33
CA CYS A 26 -4.65 7.41 -22.71
C CYS A 26 -4.94 6.95 -24.14
N VAL A 27 -6.09 7.33 -24.72
CA VAL A 27 -6.59 6.80 -26.01
C VAL A 27 -6.39 7.78 -27.17
N LEU A 28 -6.45 9.10 -26.93
CA LEU A 28 -6.31 10.11 -27.98
C LEU A 28 -4.92 10.78 -27.96
N PRO A 29 -4.27 10.99 -29.12
CA PRO A 29 -2.97 11.66 -29.21
C PRO A 29 -3.00 13.16 -28.87
N SER A 30 -4.19 13.79 -28.86
CA SER A 30 -4.40 15.19 -28.44
C SER A 30 -4.88 15.32 -26.98
N GLY A 31 -5.00 14.20 -26.26
CA GLY A 31 -5.42 14.19 -24.86
C GLY A 31 -4.29 14.61 -23.92
N ARG A 32 -4.63 15.32 -22.83
CA ARG A 32 -3.65 15.69 -21.80
C ARG A 32 -3.12 14.43 -21.12
N CYS A 33 -1.83 14.18 -21.22
CA CYS A 33 -1.18 13.01 -20.64
C CYS A 33 -1.02 13.22 -19.13
N TYR A 34 -1.89 12.58 -18.35
CA TYR A 34 -1.79 12.57 -16.89
C TYR A 34 -0.68 11.60 -16.49
N ARG A 35 0.24 12.04 -15.61
CA ARG A 35 1.28 11.17 -15.04
C ARG A 35 0.63 10.16 -14.08
N LEU A 36 0.10 9.08 -14.65
CA LEU A 36 -0.51 8.00 -13.92
C LEU A 36 0.45 6.81 -13.85
N PRO A 37 0.44 6.05 -12.74
CA PRO A 37 0.95 4.69 -12.72
C PRO A 37 0.42 3.89 -13.91
N GLY A 38 1.26 3.01 -14.48
CA GLY A 38 0.88 2.20 -15.65
C GLY A 38 -0.41 1.39 -15.45
N ALA A 39 -1.08 1.03 -16.55
CA ALA A 39 -2.39 0.38 -16.51
C ALA A 39 -2.44 -0.87 -15.61
N ALA A 40 -1.40 -1.72 -15.64
CA ALA A 40 -1.30 -2.89 -14.77
C ALA A 40 -1.23 -2.53 -13.27
N THR A 41 -0.53 -1.45 -12.91
CA THR A 41 -0.48 -0.95 -11.53
C THR A 41 -1.85 -0.44 -11.08
N MET A 42 -2.60 0.22 -11.95
CA MET A 42 -3.95 0.70 -11.65
C MET A 42 -4.94 -0.45 -11.42
N ILE A 43 -4.95 -1.45 -12.30
CA ILE A 43 -5.78 -2.65 -12.13
C ILE A 43 -5.45 -3.32 -10.81
N LEU A 44 -4.16 -3.52 -10.51
CA LEU A 44 -3.72 -4.15 -9.28
C LEU A 44 -4.13 -3.38 -8.03
N LYS A 45 -4.03 -2.04 -8.04
CA LYS A 45 -4.48 -1.18 -6.94
C LYS A 45 -6.00 -1.20 -6.77
N ALA A 46 -6.76 -1.27 -7.85
CA ALA A 46 -8.21 -1.44 -7.80
C ALA A 46 -8.59 -2.81 -7.20
N THR A 47 -7.87 -3.87 -7.56
CA THR A 47 -8.05 -5.21 -6.96
C THR A 47 -7.67 -5.21 -5.48
N GLU A 48 -6.57 -4.56 -5.10
CA GLU A 48 -6.16 -4.38 -3.70
C GLU A 48 -7.28 -3.71 -2.90
N LEU A 49 -7.88 -2.64 -3.45
CA LEU A 49 -9.01 -1.95 -2.82
C LEU A 49 -10.24 -2.86 -2.67
N GLY A 50 -10.53 -3.70 -3.66
CA GLY A 50 -11.65 -4.65 -3.61
C GLY A 50 -11.49 -5.73 -2.53
N THR A 51 -10.27 -6.11 -2.19
CA THR A 51 -10.00 -7.15 -1.18
C THR A 51 -9.78 -6.61 0.23
N ARG A 52 -9.59 -5.30 0.40
CA ARG A 52 -9.34 -4.66 1.71
C ARG A 52 -10.38 -4.99 2.77
N ARG A 53 -11.67 -5.00 2.42
CA ARG A 53 -12.75 -5.28 3.39
C ARG A 53 -12.61 -6.68 4.00
N ARG A 54 -12.34 -7.68 3.17
CA ARG A 54 -12.10 -9.06 3.62
C ARG A 54 -10.83 -9.17 4.45
N VAL A 55 -9.77 -8.44 4.10
CA VAL A 55 -8.53 -8.40 4.89
C VAL A 55 -8.78 -7.80 6.27
N MET A 56 -9.57 -6.74 6.39
CA MET A 56 -9.92 -6.13 7.69
C MET A 56 -10.74 -7.08 8.57
N GLU A 57 -11.68 -7.83 7.99
CA GLU A 57 -12.47 -8.82 8.73
C GLU A 57 -11.59 -9.97 9.27
N LEU A 58 -10.61 -10.43 8.49
CA LEU A 58 -9.63 -11.43 8.93
C LEU A 58 -8.70 -10.86 10.00
N ALA A 59 -8.24 -9.62 9.82
CA ALA A 59 -7.39 -8.92 10.77
C ALA A 59 -8.07 -8.77 12.15
N ALA A 60 -9.38 -8.49 12.17
CA ALA A 60 -10.15 -8.37 13.41
C ALA A 60 -10.24 -9.68 14.22
N ARG A 61 -10.01 -10.84 13.58
CA ARG A 61 -10.06 -12.17 14.22
C ARG A 61 -8.68 -12.75 14.53
N ALA A 62 -7.61 -12.05 14.17
CA ALA A 62 -6.25 -12.56 14.33
C ALA A 62 -5.72 -12.33 15.76
N ASP A 63 -5.04 -13.32 16.34
CA ASP A 63 -4.34 -13.19 17.62
C ASP A 63 -3.09 -12.30 17.54
N LEU A 64 -2.53 -12.19 16.34
CA LEU A 64 -1.40 -11.33 16.00
C LEU A 64 -1.58 -10.83 14.57
N LEU A 65 -1.60 -9.51 14.41
CA LEU A 65 -1.61 -8.83 13.13
C LEU A 65 -0.31 -8.05 12.98
N LEU A 66 0.51 -8.41 11.99
CA LEU A 66 1.71 -7.68 11.61
C LEU A 66 1.37 -6.75 10.43
N GLN A 67 1.67 -5.46 10.55
CA GLN A 67 1.45 -4.47 9.49
C GLN A 67 2.74 -3.72 9.20
N PRO A 68 3.73 -4.39 8.58
CA PRO A 68 5.00 -3.76 8.28
C PRO A 68 4.79 -2.57 7.32
N PRO A 69 5.59 -1.50 7.43
CA PRO A 69 5.45 -0.28 6.63
C PRO A 69 5.99 -0.47 5.20
N VAL A 70 5.45 -1.43 4.45
CA VAL A 70 5.89 -1.77 3.09
C VAL A 70 5.05 -1.11 1.98
N HIS A 71 4.14 -0.20 2.36
CA HIS A 71 3.21 0.46 1.44
C HIS A 71 3.89 1.41 0.44
N GLY A 72 5.16 1.78 0.68
CA GLY A 72 5.97 2.59 -0.23
C GLY A 72 6.56 1.82 -1.40
N PHE A 73 6.53 0.47 -1.38
CA PHE A 73 7.11 -0.35 -2.42
C PHE A 73 6.09 -0.64 -3.52
N GLY A 74 6.49 -0.42 -4.77
CA GLY A 74 5.64 -0.77 -5.91
C GLY A 74 5.49 -2.28 -6.03
N MET A 75 4.27 -2.81 -6.11
CA MET A 75 4.03 -4.26 -6.25
C MET A 75 4.69 -4.89 -7.50
N LEU A 76 5.04 -4.08 -8.51
CA LEU A 76 5.73 -4.51 -9.73
C LEU A 76 7.23 -4.16 -9.73
N GLN A 77 7.75 -3.57 -8.66
CA GLN A 77 9.14 -3.13 -8.55
C GLN A 77 9.97 -4.21 -7.86
N ALA A 78 10.31 -5.27 -8.61
CA ALA A 78 11.11 -6.39 -8.10
C ALA A 78 12.51 -5.98 -7.60
N ASN A 79 13.04 -4.84 -8.07
CA ASN A 79 14.35 -4.34 -7.67
C ASN A 79 14.43 -3.87 -6.20
N GLN A 80 13.30 -3.61 -5.55
CA GLN A 80 13.24 -3.17 -4.15
C GLN A 80 12.87 -4.29 -3.19
N PHE A 81 12.76 -5.53 -3.67
CA PHE A 81 12.36 -6.68 -2.87
C PHE A 81 13.20 -6.87 -1.60
N ASN A 82 14.53 -6.77 -1.70
CA ASN A 82 15.41 -6.95 -0.54
C ASN A 82 15.16 -5.90 0.55
N GLN A 83 14.85 -4.66 0.16
CA GLN A 83 14.55 -3.58 1.12
C GLN A 83 13.21 -3.83 1.84
N VAL A 84 12.24 -4.43 1.16
CA VAL A 84 10.97 -4.88 1.76
C VAL A 84 11.25 -5.95 2.82
N VAL A 85 12.07 -6.94 2.46
CA VAL A 85 12.41 -8.06 3.35
C VAL A 85 13.14 -7.57 4.60
N ASP A 86 14.11 -6.69 4.45
CA ASP A 86 14.86 -6.15 5.59
C ASP A 86 13.96 -5.32 6.52
N ALA A 87 13.10 -4.47 5.95
CA ALA A 87 12.17 -3.66 6.72
C ALA A 87 11.14 -4.52 7.48
N ASP A 88 10.63 -5.56 6.84
CA ASP A 88 9.68 -6.49 7.47
C ASP A 88 10.36 -7.34 8.56
N TYR A 89 11.58 -7.81 8.32
CA TYR A 89 12.34 -8.59 9.31
C TYR A 89 12.56 -7.82 10.61
N VAL A 90 12.99 -6.56 10.51
CA VAL A 90 13.18 -5.69 11.69
C VAL A 90 11.86 -5.49 12.42
N TYR A 91 10.80 -5.14 11.69
CA TYR A 91 9.47 -4.90 12.25
C TYR A 91 8.90 -6.15 12.96
N ALA A 92 8.98 -7.31 12.32
CA ALA A 92 8.48 -8.57 12.84
C ALA A 92 9.21 -8.98 14.12
N ARG A 93 10.54 -8.85 14.15
CA ARG A 93 11.33 -9.22 15.34
C ARG A 93 10.91 -8.44 16.58
N GLU A 94 10.63 -7.14 16.44
CA GLU A 94 10.19 -6.28 17.55
C GLU A 94 8.77 -6.65 18.02
N HIS A 95 7.84 -6.83 17.09
CA HIS A 95 6.43 -7.07 17.43
C HIS A 95 6.17 -8.50 17.92
N ILE A 96 6.85 -9.50 17.36
CA ILE A 96 6.74 -10.90 17.79
C ILE A 96 7.30 -11.08 19.19
N ALA A 97 8.45 -10.47 19.50
CA ALA A 97 9.03 -10.54 20.84
C ALA A 97 8.07 -9.97 21.90
N ALA A 98 7.48 -8.81 21.62
CA ALA A 98 6.50 -8.19 22.51
C ALA A 98 5.22 -9.04 22.68
N TRP A 99 4.76 -9.69 21.61
CA TRP A 99 3.59 -10.58 21.66
C TRP A 99 3.86 -11.85 22.48
N LEU A 100 5.03 -12.48 22.30
CA LEU A 100 5.43 -13.66 23.07
C LEU A 100 5.49 -13.38 24.58
N GLU A 101 6.03 -12.24 24.97
CA GLU A 101 6.09 -11.83 26.38
C GLU A 101 4.71 -11.57 26.99
N LYS A 102 3.77 -11.00 26.22
CA LYS A 102 2.37 -10.87 26.67
C LYS A 102 1.69 -12.23 26.83
N ARG A 103 2.02 -13.20 25.98
CA ARG A 103 1.42 -14.54 26.03
C ARG A 103 1.95 -15.38 27.21
N LYS A 104 3.21 -15.22 27.61
CA LYS A 104 3.78 -15.89 28.81
C LYS A 104 3.21 -15.37 30.14
N ARG A 105 2.65 -14.16 30.16
CA ARG A 105 2.07 -13.52 31.36
C ARG A 105 0.57 -13.80 31.53
N ARG A 106 -0.07 -14.44 30.56
CA ARG A 106 -1.44 -14.98 30.66
C ARG A 106 -1.38 -16.45 31.05
#